data_AF-A0A5B9MAR6-F1
#
_entry.id   AF-A0A5B9MAR6-F1
#
_cell.length_a   1.000
_cell.length_b   1.000
_cell.length_c   1.000
_cell.angle_alpha   90.00
_cell.angle_beta   90.00
_cell.angle_gamma   90.00
#
_symmetry.space_group_name_H-M   'P 1'
#
loop_
_entity.id
_entity.type
_entity.pdbx_description
1 polymer ?
#
loop_
_entity_poly.entity_id
_entity_poly.type
_entity_poly.pdbx_seq_one_letter_code
_entity_poly.pdbx_strand_id
1 'polypeptide(L)'
;MIRVAARSFAIVIILPLIAANPLAEAAEPKPPKGFRAIFNGKDLSGWHGLNPHPVSKLTGEKKEAEIAKQRSEFADHWRVENGELVNDGHGPYATTDQEFGDIELLLEYKTVPSADSGIYLRGTPQVQIWDSNQVFDPKRPTRRPHLGSGGLFNNNPSTLGRDPMVKADRPFGQWNQFKIRQIDDRTWVWLNNRLVVDGAVMENYWDRSKPLPATGPIMLQTHGGEIRWRNIFVREIKEQEAERYLATRPLLPNPTDFDVAYGDHPKQVLHFWKAESETPTPLLFFIHGGGWMAGGRMSGLLNMLPEMLDAGISVVSVEYRFIPEATADGVVPPVKGPLHDAARALQFVRSKADQWNIDPQRIAASGGSAGACSSLWLAFHPDMADPTSDDPIARQSTRLLCAAVRGAQTTLDPQQMKTWTPNSRYGGHAFGFKGDADKKLSQFDEFLAERESILPWIAEYSPYALVSADDPPVHLLYNAPPAMGKPAKDPTHTANFGVQLQQHCRSVGVECELVYPGAEDVQHETTSDYLISKLKGK
;
A
#
# COMPACT_ATOMS: atom_id res chain seq x y z
N MET A 1 -46.72 82.89 15.50
CA MET A 1 -46.02 82.63 16.78
C MET A 1 -46.25 81.18 17.18
N ILE A 2 -45.29 80.29 16.92
CA ILE A 2 -45.29 78.93 17.48
C ILE A 2 -43.86 78.66 17.95
N ARG A 3 -43.74 78.33 19.23
CA ARG A 3 -42.51 78.22 20.01
C ARG A 3 -41.75 76.94 19.68
N VAL A 4 -40.42 77.10 19.62
CA VAL A 4 -39.41 76.02 19.63
C VAL A 4 -39.34 75.42 21.04
N ALA A 5 -39.27 74.09 21.14
CA ALA A 5 -38.85 73.38 22.34
C ALA A 5 -37.78 72.35 21.95
N ALA A 6 -36.55 72.57 22.40
CA ALA A 6 -35.42 71.67 22.24
C ALA A 6 -35.52 70.51 23.24
N ARG A 7 -35.25 69.28 22.79
CA ARG A 7 -35.04 68.11 23.66
C ARG A 7 -33.63 67.59 23.46
N SER A 8 -32.82 67.69 24.51
CA SER A 8 -31.47 67.12 24.60
C SER A 8 -31.54 65.59 24.72
N PHE A 9 -30.80 64.88 23.88
CA PHE A 9 -30.51 63.45 24.05
C PHE A 9 -29.05 63.28 24.49
N ALA A 10 -28.85 62.69 25.67
CA ALA A 10 -27.55 62.28 26.16
C ALA A 10 -27.16 60.95 25.49
N ILE A 11 -25.99 60.92 24.84
CA ILE A 11 -25.40 59.72 24.24
C ILE A 11 -24.63 58.99 25.35
N VAL A 12 -25.09 57.79 25.70
CA VAL A 12 -24.35 56.85 26.57
C VAL A 12 -23.38 56.07 25.69
N ILE A 13 -22.08 56.28 25.89
CA ILE A 13 -21.01 55.50 25.24
C ILE A 13 -20.78 54.24 26.09
N ILE A 14 -21.16 53.08 25.56
CA ILE A 14 -20.82 51.78 26.14
C ILE A 14 -19.48 51.35 25.53
N LEU A 15 -18.40 51.40 26.31
CA LEU A 15 -17.13 50.76 25.93
C LEU A 15 -17.25 49.23 26.13
N PRO A 16 -16.88 48.40 25.14
CA PRO A 16 -16.79 46.96 25.35
C PRO A 16 -15.55 46.65 26.19
N LEU A 17 -15.76 45.98 27.33
CA LEU A 17 -14.68 45.30 28.06
C LEU A 17 -14.13 44.18 27.15
N ILE A 18 -12.91 44.35 26.64
CA ILE A 18 -12.15 43.25 26.05
C ILE A 18 -11.70 42.37 27.21
N ALA A 19 -12.42 41.28 27.46
CA ALA A 19 -11.92 40.21 28.30
C ALA A 19 -10.73 39.57 27.57
N ALA A 20 -9.52 39.75 28.12
CA ALA A 20 -8.36 38.97 27.69
C ALA A 20 -8.67 37.50 27.99
N ASN A 21 -8.93 36.70 26.95
CA ASN A 21 -8.88 35.25 27.10
C ASN A 21 -7.46 34.90 27.55
N PRO A 22 -7.27 34.22 28.69
CA PRO A 22 -5.96 33.68 29.00
C PRO A 22 -5.56 32.76 27.83
N LEU A 23 -4.37 32.99 27.28
CA LEU A 23 -3.74 32.09 26.33
C LEU A 23 -3.87 30.68 26.92
N ALA A 24 -4.65 29.83 26.25
CA ALA A 24 -4.83 28.45 26.69
C ALA A 24 -3.43 27.82 26.74
N GLU A 25 -2.98 27.50 27.95
CA GLU A 25 -1.72 26.81 28.16
C GLU A 25 -1.77 25.52 27.34
N ALA A 26 -0.76 25.31 26.49
CA ALA A 26 -0.72 24.15 25.61
C ALA A 26 -0.84 22.88 26.46
N ALA A 27 -1.84 22.04 26.15
CA ALA A 27 -2.09 20.84 26.93
C ALA A 27 -0.84 19.94 26.93
N GLU A 28 -0.40 19.50 28.13
CA GLU A 28 0.76 18.63 28.23
C GLU A 28 0.59 17.36 27.38
N PRO A 29 1.66 16.86 26.75
CA PRO A 29 1.60 15.66 25.93
C PRO A 29 1.07 14.47 26.73
N LYS A 30 0.09 13.74 26.19
CA LYS A 30 -0.53 12.57 26.81
C LYS A 30 -0.09 11.30 26.09
N PRO A 31 1.05 10.69 26.47
CA PRO A 31 1.53 9.49 25.80
C PRO A 31 0.55 8.32 26.05
N PRO A 32 0.33 7.45 25.04
CA PRO A 32 -0.39 6.20 25.23
C PRO A 32 0.29 5.28 26.25
N LYS A 33 -0.45 4.28 26.76
CA LYS A 33 0.09 3.30 27.70
C LYS A 33 1.37 2.66 27.16
N GLY A 34 2.44 2.69 27.97
CA GLY A 34 3.75 2.12 27.64
C GLY A 34 4.67 3.06 26.87
N PHE A 35 4.18 4.22 26.42
CA PHE A 35 5.00 5.24 25.77
C PHE A 35 5.39 6.34 26.75
N ARG A 36 6.49 7.03 26.46
CA ARG A 36 6.89 8.28 27.11
C ARG A 36 7.04 9.39 26.08
N ALA A 37 6.81 10.63 26.49
CA ALA A 37 7.07 11.78 25.63
C ALA A 37 8.56 12.10 25.54
N ILE A 38 9.04 12.34 24.32
CA ILE A 38 10.40 12.85 24.05
C ILE A 38 10.38 14.32 23.59
N PHE A 39 9.19 14.87 23.36
CA PHE A 39 8.96 16.30 23.22
C PHE A 39 7.98 16.75 24.30
N ASN A 40 8.35 17.79 25.04
CA ASN A 40 7.61 18.24 26.22
C ASN A 40 6.45 19.21 25.90
N GLY A 41 6.36 19.72 24.66
CA GLY A 41 5.33 20.68 24.26
C GLY A 41 5.54 22.10 24.81
N LYS A 42 6.68 22.39 25.45
CA LYS A 42 6.95 23.66 26.14
C LYS A 42 8.18 24.39 25.60
N ASP A 43 9.28 23.67 25.39
CA ASP A 43 10.55 24.23 24.93
C ASP A 43 11.36 23.19 24.13
N LEU A 44 12.61 23.53 23.79
CA LEU A 44 13.52 22.68 23.02
C LEU A 44 14.35 21.72 23.88
N SER A 45 14.07 21.59 25.18
CA SER A 45 14.84 20.71 26.07
C SER A 45 14.78 19.26 25.58
N GLY A 46 15.94 18.59 25.59
CA GLY A 46 16.08 17.23 25.04
C GLY A 46 16.37 17.19 23.54
N TRP A 47 16.52 18.35 22.90
CA TRP A 47 16.81 18.50 21.47
C TRP A 47 17.96 19.49 21.23
N HIS A 48 18.75 19.22 20.19
CA HIS A 48 19.77 20.13 19.69
C HIS A 48 19.84 20.14 18.15
N GLY A 49 20.44 21.19 17.60
CA GLY A 49 20.68 21.31 16.16
C GLY A 49 21.83 20.44 15.69
N LEU A 50 21.56 19.51 14.76
CA LEU A 50 22.59 18.76 14.05
C LEU A 50 22.10 18.26 12.69
N ASN A 51 22.68 18.75 11.60
CA ASN A 51 22.61 18.14 10.27
C ASN A 51 23.85 17.26 10.05
N PRO A 52 23.70 15.93 9.92
CA PRO A 52 24.83 15.01 9.85
C PRO A 52 25.59 15.07 8.51
N HIS A 53 24.97 15.57 7.43
CA HIS A 53 25.59 15.60 6.10
C HIS A 53 26.89 16.42 6.02
N PRO A 54 26.93 17.70 6.43
CA PRO A 54 28.18 18.47 6.46
C PRO A 54 29.18 17.89 7.49
N VAL A 55 28.69 17.43 8.64
CA VAL A 55 29.51 16.94 9.76
C VAL A 55 30.22 15.62 9.44
N SER A 56 29.57 14.73 8.67
CA SER A 56 30.10 13.40 8.31
C SER A 56 31.40 13.45 7.52
N LYS A 57 31.68 14.57 6.84
CA LYS A 57 32.86 14.77 5.98
C LYS A 57 34.01 15.47 6.71
N LEU A 58 33.81 15.87 7.95
CA LEU A 58 34.77 16.65 8.74
C LEU A 58 35.40 15.79 9.84
N THR A 59 36.61 16.19 10.25
CA THR A 59 37.37 15.56 11.34
C THR A 59 38.01 16.61 12.23
N GLY A 60 38.30 16.26 13.49
CA GLY A 60 38.98 17.13 14.45
C GLY A 60 38.26 18.46 14.70
N GLU A 61 39.02 19.53 14.91
CA GLU A 61 38.52 20.87 15.25
C GLU A 61 37.47 21.41 14.27
N LYS A 62 37.60 21.11 12.97
CA LYS A 62 36.61 21.55 11.96
C LYS A 62 35.24 20.91 12.21
N LYS A 63 35.23 19.64 12.61
CA LYS A 63 33.98 18.93 12.95
C LYS A 63 33.35 19.52 14.20
N GLU A 64 34.16 19.78 15.22
CA GLU A 64 33.70 20.37 16.49
C GLU A 64 33.13 21.78 16.28
N ALA A 65 33.82 22.62 15.48
CA ALA A 65 33.35 23.95 15.14
C ALA A 65 32.03 23.94 14.36
N GLU A 66 31.87 23.03 13.40
CA GLU A 66 30.62 22.89 12.64
C GLU A 66 29.46 22.42 13.53
N ILE A 67 29.69 21.45 14.43
CA ILE A 67 28.69 21.01 15.40
C ILE A 67 28.31 22.16 16.34
N ALA A 68 29.28 22.90 16.87
CA ALA A 68 29.03 24.04 17.75
C ALA A 68 28.21 25.13 17.07
N LYS A 69 28.55 25.44 15.81
CA LYS A 69 27.79 26.38 14.97
C LYS A 69 26.33 25.94 14.81
N GLN A 70 26.09 24.70 14.36
CA GLN A 70 24.72 24.21 14.17
C GLN A 70 23.93 24.19 15.47
N ARG A 71 24.56 23.86 16.60
CA ARG A 71 23.90 23.96 17.91
C ARG A 71 23.48 25.38 18.25
N SER A 72 24.31 26.38 17.94
CA SER A 72 23.95 27.79 18.18
C SER A 72 22.82 28.29 17.27
N GLU A 73 22.74 27.80 16.03
CA GLU A 73 21.72 28.19 15.03
C GLU A 73 20.37 27.46 15.25
N PHE A 74 20.30 26.49 16.17
CA PHE A 74 19.10 25.65 16.33
C PHE A 74 17.86 26.45 16.73
N ALA A 75 17.99 27.32 17.72
CA ALA A 75 16.88 28.11 18.27
C ALA A 75 16.45 29.28 17.34
N ASP A 76 17.23 29.58 16.30
CA ASP A 76 16.87 30.58 15.29
C ASP A 76 15.76 30.06 14.35
N HIS A 77 15.71 28.74 14.16
CA HIS A 77 14.83 28.08 13.19
C HIS A 77 13.82 27.10 13.80
N TRP A 78 14.07 26.66 15.04
CA TRP A 78 13.17 25.78 15.78
C TRP A 78 12.55 26.50 16.97
N ARG A 79 11.24 26.34 17.15
CA ARG A 79 10.50 26.92 18.27
C ARG A 79 9.36 26.03 18.70
N VAL A 80 8.82 26.31 19.89
CA VAL A 80 7.57 25.71 20.35
C VAL A 80 6.44 26.72 20.19
N GLU A 81 5.38 26.32 19.50
CA GLU A 81 4.21 27.16 19.23
C GLU A 81 2.95 26.32 19.48
N ASN A 82 2.12 26.71 20.46
CA ASN A 82 0.88 25.99 20.81
C ASN A 82 1.07 24.49 21.10
N GLY A 83 2.19 24.11 21.73
CA GLY A 83 2.52 22.71 22.01
C GLY A 83 3.02 21.92 20.79
N GLU A 84 3.33 22.61 19.69
CA GLU A 84 3.89 22.03 18.46
C GLU A 84 5.36 22.43 18.36
N LEU A 85 6.22 21.49 17.97
CA LEU A 85 7.60 21.77 17.58
C LEU A 85 7.60 22.21 16.12
N VAL A 86 8.01 23.44 15.85
CA VAL A 86 7.90 24.09 14.53
C VAL A 86 9.27 24.39 13.96
N ASN A 87 9.49 24.02 12.71
CA ASN A 87 10.63 24.45 11.90
C ASN A 87 10.17 25.28 10.70
N ASP A 88 10.88 26.35 10.38
CA ASP A 88 10.56 27.30 9.30
C ASP A 88 11.05 26.89 7.90
N GLY A 89 11.60 25.67 7.76
CA GLY A 89 12.20 25.16 6.53
C GLY A 89 13.72 25.36 6.42
N HIS A 90 14.36 25.99 7.42
CA HIS A 90 15.79 26.31 7.43
C HIS A 90 16.51 25.82 8.70
N GLY A 91 17.84 25.90 8.68
CA GLY A 91 18.68 25.52 9.81
C GLY A 91 18.96 24.02 9.92
N PRO A 92 19.59 23.60 11.03
CA PRO A 92 19.94 22.20 11.27
C PRO A 92 18.71 21.36 11.64
N TYR A 93 18.87 20.03 11.67
CA TYR A 93 17.79 19.12 12.07
C TYR A 93 17.60 19.17 13.59
N ALA A 94 16.36 18.97 14.06
CA ALA A 94 16.11 18.72 15.47
C ALA A 94 16.54 17.29 15.80
N THR A 95 17.56 17.16 16.64
CA THR A 95 18.19 15.89 17.01
C THR A 95 17.99 15.63 18.50
N THR A 96 17.55 14.44 18.87
CA THR A 96 17.40 14.08 20.28
C THR A 96 18.75 14.02 20.99
N ASP A 97 18.80 14.50 22.24
CA ASP A 97 19.98 14.29 23.12
C ASP A 97 20.14 12.82 23.51
N GLN A 98 19.02 12.09 23.54
CA GLN A 98 18.97 10.66 23.83
C GLN A 98 19.24 9.83 22.57
N GLU A 99 19.83 8.66 22.77
CA GLU A 99 19.94 7.62 21.76
C GLU A 99 18.95 6.48 22.04
N PHE A 100 18.55 5.81 20.97
CA PHE A 100 17.53 4.77 20.99
C PHE A 100 18.00 3.54 20.22
N GLY A 101 17.73 2.36 20.77
CA GLY A 101 17.87 1.08 20.08
C GLY A 101 16.55 0.65 19.45
N ASP A 102 16.02 -0.49 19.88
CA ASP A 102 14.74 -1.00 19.40
C ASP A 102 13.57 -0.21 19.99
N ILE A 103 12.71 0.33 19.13
CA ILE A 103 11.65 1.26 19.54
C ILE A 103 10.36 1.07 18.75
N GLU A 104 9.26 1.47 19.39
CA GLU A 104 8.12 2.05 18.72
C GLU A 104 8.13 3.57 18.90
N LEU A 105 8.02 4.29 17.78
CA LEU A 105 7.91 5.74 17.72
C LEU A 105 6.51 6.11 17.21
N LEU A 106 5.81 6.94 17.96
CA LEU A 106 4.58 7.61 17.54
C LEU A 106 4.87 9.09 17.39
N LEU A 107 4.42 9.69 16.29
CA LEU A 107 4.48 11.13 16.11
C LEU A 107 3.41 11.59 15.12
N GLU A 108 3.07 12.86 15.22
CA GLU A 108 2.25 13.54 14.24
C GLU A 108 3.04 14.65 13.58
N TYR A 109 2.83 14.81 12.26
CA TYR A 109 3.40 15.91 11.49
C TYR A 109 2.35 16.63 10.67
N LYS A 110 2.58 17.91 10.39
CA LYS A 110 1.78 18.75 9.50
C LYS A 110 2.74 19.62 8.70
N THR A 111 2.54 19.69 7.40
CA THR A 111 3.44 20.42 6.49
C THR A 111 2.69 21.11 5.36
N VAL A 112 3.44 21.86 4.55
CA VAL A 112 2.98 22.71 3.44
C VAL A 112 3.39 22.10 2.09
N PRO A 113 2.77 22.51 0.97
CA PRO A 113 3.22 22.12 -0.35
C PRO A 113 4.71 22.44 -0.58
N SER A 114 5.36 21.66 -1.45
CA SER A 114 6.79 21.74 -1.78
C SER A 114 7.78 21.46 -0.64
N ALA A 115 7.31 21.23 0.59
CA ALA A 115 8.19 20.85 1.69
C ALA A 115 8.72 19.42 1.50
N ASP A 116 9.95 19.20 1.97
CA ASP A 116 10.61 17.91 2.09
C ASP A 116 11.07 17.77 3.55
N SER A 117 10.91 16.59 4.12
CA SER A 117 11.33 16.31 5.49
C SER A 117 11.38 14.80 5.68
N GLY A 118 11.61 14.35 6.91
CA GLY A 118 11.47 12.97 7.30
C GLY A 118 12.19 12.68 8.61
N ILE A 119 12.13 11.42 9.00
CA ILE A 119 12.60 10.97 10.30
C ILE A 119 13.83 10.10 10.10
N TYR A 120 14.94 10.52 10.70
CA TYR A 120 16.17 9.73 10.79
C TYR A 120 16.05 8.85 12.03
N LEU A 121 16.29 7.56 11.87
CA LEU A 121 16.32 6.59 12.96
C LEU A 121 17.76 6.19 13.20
N ARG A 122 18.22 6.25 14.45
CA ARG A 122 19.61 5.96 14.83
C ARG A 122 20.63 6.78 14.03
N GLY A 123 20.32 8.06 13.81
CA GLY A 123 21.12 8.98 12.99
C GLY A 123 21.21 8.62 11.51
N THR A 124 20.41 7.65 11.03
CA THR A 124 20.41 7.18 9.65
C THR A 124 19.13 7.61 8.92
N PRO A 125 19.24 8.25 7.74
CA PRO A 125 18.08 8.69 6.96
C PRO A 125 17.33 7.52 6.28
N GLN A 126 16.06 7.65 5.91
CA GLN A 126 15.03 8.60 6.29
C GLN A 126 13.68 7.94 6.01
N VAL A 127 12.86 7.75 7.03
CA VAL A 127 11.42 7.53 6.83
C VAL A 127 10.89 8.83 6.25
N GLN A 128 10.60 8.82 4.95
CA GLN A 128 10.54 10.04 4.15
C GLN A 128 9.18 10.75 4.24
N ILE A 129 9.19 12.08 4.18
CA ILE A 129 7.98 12.91 4.05
C ILE A 129 8.10 13.73 2.77
N TRP A 130 7.14 13.54 1.87
CA TRP A 130 7.11 14.21 0.57
C TRP A 130 5.97 15.20 0.44
N ASP A 131 6.16 16.17 -0.45
CA ASP A 131 5.03 16.69 -1.21
C ASP A 131 4.57 15.66 -2.24
N SER A 132 3.53 14.91 -1.89
CA SER A 132 2.99 13.84 -2.73
C SER A 132 2.16 14.32 -3.94
N ASN A 133 2.01 15.63 -4.14
CA ASN A 133 1.40 16.21 -5.34
C ASN A 133 2.43 16.43 -6.46
N GLN A 134 3.72 16.25 -6.18
CA GLN A 134 4.75 16.38 -7.21
C GLN A 134 4.58 15.30 -8.29
N VAL A 135 4.54 15.76 -9.53
CA VAL A 135 4.47 14.90 -10.72
C VAL A 135 5.78 14.12 -10.86
N PHE A 136 5.69 12.86 -11.32
CA PHE A 136 6.85 12.03 -11.61
C PHE A 136 7.78 12.74 -12.62
N ASP A 137 9.06 12.85 -12.27
CA ASP A 137 10.10 13.40 -13.16
C ASP A 137 10.87 12.24 -13.81
N PRO A 138 10.69 11.97 -15.12
CA PRO A 138 11.38 10.88 -15.80
C PRO A 138 12.91 11.08 -15.83
N LYS A 139 13.42 12.31 -15.60
CA LYS A 139 14.86 12.57 -15.49
C LYS A 139 15.43 12.18 -14.13
N ARG A 140 14.55 11.90 -13.14
CA ARG A 140 14.91 11.48 -11.77
C ARG A 140 14.04 10.27 -11.38
N PRO A 141 14.20 9.13 -12.08
CA PRO A 141 13.26 8.00 -11.99
C PRO A 141 13.20 7.36 -10.59
N THR A 142 14.24 7.53 -9.77
CA THR A 142 14.29 7.03 -8.38
C THR A 142 13.63 7.96 -7.37
N ARG A 143 13.22 9.17 -7.78
CA ARG A 143 12.50 10.13 -6.93
C ARG A 143 11.02 10.08 -7.26
N ARG A 144 10.26 9.39 -6.41
CA ARG A 144 8.86 9.04 -6.66
C ARG A 144 7.89 9.61 -5.60
N PRO A 145 7.86 10.94 -5.36
CA PRO A 145 7.02 11.54 -4.31
C PRO A 145 5.52 11.29 -4.53
N HIS A 146 5.09 11.12 -5.79
CA HIS A 146 3.72 10.76 -6.14
C HIS A 146 3.23 9.45 -5.51
N LEU A 147 4.14 8.54 -5.09
CA LEU A 147 3.81 7.31 -4.37
C LEU A 147 3.45 7.55 -2.89
N GLY A 148 3.74 8.73 -2.36
CA GLY A 148 3.43 9.13 -0.98
C GLY A 148 4.62 9.05 -0.03
N SER A 149 4.36 9.33 1.24
CA SER A 149 5.34 9.37 2.33
C SER A 149 5.48 8.03 3.07
N GLY A 150 6.55 7.89 3.86
CA GLY A 150 6.80 6.79 4.78
C GLY A 150 7.78 5.72 4.28
N GLY A 151 8.20 5.77 3.02
CA GLY A 151 9.23 4.87 2.47
C GLY A 151 10.62 5.12 3.07
N LEU A 152 11.47 4.10 3.03
CA LEU A 152 12.88 4.12 3.47
C LEU A 152 13.77 4.69 2.35
N PHE A 153 13.62 5.99 2.07
CA PHE A 153 14.10 6.60 0.81
C PHE A 153 15.61 6.50 0.55
N ASN A 154 16.43 6.10 1.51
CA ASN A 154 17.88 6.00 1.30
C ASN A 154 18.38 4.58 1.09
N ASN A 155 17.49 3.59 1.17
CA ASN A 155 17.80 2.24 0.73
C ASN A 155 18.10 2.21 -0.78
N ASN A 156 18.68 1.10 -1.23
CA ASN A 156 18.82 0.82 -2.65
C ASN A 156 17.43 0.91 -3.34
N PRO A 157 17.32 1.65 -4.48
CA PRO A 157 16.09 1.80 -5.27
C PRO A 157 15.36 0.50 -5.61
N SER A 158 16.06 -0.63 -5.64
CA SER A 158 15.55 -1.94 -6.03
C SER A 158 15.21 -2.86 -4.84
N THR A 159 14.93 -2.30 -3.66
CA THR A 159 14.61 -3.07 -2.45
C THR A 159 13.20 -2.79 -1.96
N LEU A 160 12.63 -3.78 -1.26
CA LEU A 160 11.35 -3.63 -0.57
C LEU A 160 11.45 -2.55 0.51
N GLY A 161 10.36 -1.82 0.72
CA GLY A 161 10.28 -0.75 1.72
C GLY A 161 10.94 0.57 1.32
N ARG A 162 11.74 0.59 0.25
CA ARG A 162 12.34 1.82 -0.31
C ARG A 162 11.30 2.89 -0.65
N ASP A 163 10.21 2.46 -1.27
CA ASP A 163 9.03 3.28 -1.53
C ASP A 163 7.84 2.73 -0.73
N PRO A 164 6.88 3.59 -0.35
CA PRO A 164 5.72 3.13 0.40
C PRO A 164 4.84 2.22 -0.46
N MET A 165 4.29 1.17 0.15
CA MET A 165 3.37 0.24 -0.50
C MET A 165 2.05 0.88 -0.91
N VAL A 166 1.62 1.94 -0.23
CA VAL A 166 0.39 2.68 -0.51
C VAL A 166 0.57 4.16 -0.20
N LYS A 167 -0.02 5.03 -1.03
CA LYS A 167 -0.14 6.46 -0.72
C LYS A 167 -1.16 6.66 0.40
N ALA A 168 -0.69 7.09 1.57
CA ALA A 168 -1.53 7.24 2.77
C ALA A 168 -1.54 8.67 3.33
N ASP A 169 -0.87 9.62 2.66
CA ASP A 169 -0.80 11.03 3.03
C ASP A 169 -2.20 11.68 3.10
N ARG A 170 -2.39 12.51 4.13
CA ARG A 170 -3.51 13.46 4.19
C ARG A 170 -3.16 14.75 3.44
N PRO A 171 -4.16 15.53 2.99
CA PRO A 171 -3.93 16.84 2.38
C PRO A 171 -3.07 17.77 3.25
N PHE A 172 -2.34 18.68 2.62
CA PHE A 172 -1.53 19.70 3.32
C PHE A 172 -2.36 20.52 4.31
N GLY A 173 -1.71 20.92 5.40
CA GLY A 173 -2.38 21.58 6.53
C GLY A 173 -3.15 20.63 7.47
N GLN A 174 -3.30 19.35 7.13
CA GLN A 174 -3.83 18.35 8.06
C GLN A 174 -2.71 17.59 8.77
N TRP A 175 -3.02 17.11 9.98
CA TRP A 175 -2.11 16.26 10.74
C TRP A 175 -2.09 14.86 10.15
N ASN A 176 -0.89 14.40 9.83
CA ASN A 176 -0.56 13.01 9.52
C ASN A 176 0.00 12.34 10.77
N GLN A 177 -0.25 11.04 10.93
CA GLN A 177 0.26 10.26 12.04
C GLN A 177 1.19 9.15 11.54
N PHE A 178 2.42 9.12 12.07
CA PHE A 178 3.30 7.98 11.95
C PHE A 178 3.21 7.09 13.19
N LYS A 179 3.17 5.79 12.95
CA LYS A 179 3.68 4.79 13.86
C LYS A 179 4.86 4.12 13.17
N ILE A 180 6.03 4.15 13.78
CA ILE A 180 7.24 3.50 13.27
C ILE A 180 7.68 2.49 14.30
N ARG A 181 8.03 1.29 13.86
CA ARG A 181 8.65 0.27 14.72
C ARG A 181 9.98 -0.09 14.09
N GLN A 182 11.06 0.02 14.84
CA GLN A 182 12.39 -0.41 14.43
C GLN A 182 12.91 -1.43 15.44
N ILE A 183 13.19 -2.64 14.96
CA ILE A 183 13.77 -3.74 15.73
C ILE A 183 14.95 -4.25 14.92
N ASP A 184 16.14 -4.29 15.53
CA ASP A 184 17.40 -4.49 14.83
C ASP A 184 17.54 -3.49 13.67
N ASP A 185 17.71 -3.97 12.43
CA ASP A 185 17.70 -3.16 11.22
C ASP A 185 16.33 -3.14 10.53
N ARG A 186 15.34 -3.88 11.03
CA ARG A 186 14.02 -4.01 10.38
C ARG A 186 13.08 -2.91 10.82
N THR A 187 12.46 -2.28 9.83
CA THR A 187 11.60 -1.12 10.05
C THR A 187 10.20 -1.37 9.48
N TRP A 188 9.19 -1.13 10.30
CA TRP A 188 7.79 -1.05 9.90
C TRP A 188 7.30 0.38 10.03
N VAL A 189 6.57 0.86 9.03
CA VAL A 189 6.00 2.21 9.02
C VAL A 189 4.52 2.11 8.74
N TRP A 190 3.72 2.71 9.61
CA TRP A 190 2.31 3.01 9.37
C TRP A 190 2.14 4.50 9.26
N LEU A 191 1.49 4.93 8.18
CA LEU A 191 1.07 6.32 7.97
C LEU A 191 -0.46 6.35 7.97
N ASN A 192 -1.05 7.14 8.87
CA ASN A 192 -2.50 7.28 9.01
C ASN A 192 -3.24 5.92 9.11
N ASN A 193 -2.71 5.01 9.93
CA ASN A 193 -3.20 3.65 10.15
C ASN A 193 -3.10 2.69 8.95
N ARG A 194 -2.41 3.08 7.87
CA ARG A 194 -2.09 2.21 6.74
C ARG A 194 -0.64 1.76 6.85
N LEU A 195 -0.38 0.46 6.76
CA LEU A 195 0.97 -0.09 6.65
C LEU A 195 1.56 0.32 5.31
N VAL A 196 2.67 1.07 5.32
CA VAL A 196 3.35 1.57 4.13
C VAL A 196 4.73 0.95 3.93
N VAL A 197 5.38 0.48 5.01
CA VAL A 197 6.60 -0.34 4.94
C VAL A 197 6.42 -1.52 5.89
N ASP A 198 6.62 -2.74 5.39
CA ASP A 198 6.45 -3.97 6.17
C ASP A 198 7.78 -4.66 6.45
N GLY A 199 8.42 -4.28 7.56
CA GLY A 199 9.56 -5.02 8.11
C GLY A 199 10.75 -5.13 7.18
N ALA A 200 10.94 -4.13 6.32
CA ALA A 200 12.08 -4.04 5.42
C ALA A 200 13.34 -3.67 6.19
N VAL A 201 14.49 -4.12 5.71
CA VAL A 201 15.80 -3.73 6.25
C VAL A 201 16.03 -2.26 5.96
N MET A 202 16.35 -1.46 6.98
CA MET A 202 16.87 -0.10 6.83
C MET A 202 18.38 -0.19 6.65
N GLU A 203 18.86 0.21 5.48
CA GLU A 203 20.29 0.20 5.18
C GLU A 203 21.02 1.27 5.98
N ASN A 204 22.27 0.98 6.35
CA ASN A 204 23.18 2.01 6.84
C ASN A 204 23.58 2.94 5.69
N TYR A 205 22.89 4.08 5.58
CA TYR A 205 23.15 5.08 4.53
C TYR A 205 24.61 5.55 4.49
N TRP A 206 25.26 5.66 5.65
CA TRP A 206 26.62 6.19 5.77
C TRP A 206 27.66 5.17 5.28
N ASP A 207 27.39 3.88 5.47
CA ASP A 207 28.23 2.79 5.00
C ASP A 207 27.39 1.51 4.85
N ARG A 208 26.88 1.26 3.64
CA ARG A 208 26.01 0.11 3.34
C ARG A 208 26.68 -1.25 3.52
N SER A 209 28.01 -1.30 3.68
CA SER A 209 28.73 -2.55 3.98
C SER A 209 28.65 -2.94 5.47
N LYS A 210 28.16 -2.04 6.32
CA LYS A 210 28.03 -2.23 7.76
C LYS A 210 26.58 -2.37 8.17
N PRO A 211 26.31 -3.05 9.31
CA PRO A 211 24.98 -3.06 9.89
C PRO A 211 24.54 -1.64 10.26
N LEU A 212 23.22 -1.47 10.42
CA LEU A 212 22.67 -0.28 11.04
C LEU A 212 23.27 -0.13 12.46
N PRO A 213 23.56 1.09 12.93
CA PRO A 213 23.97 1.29 14.32
C PRO A 213 22.99 0.66 15.31
N ALA A 214 23.50 0.06 16.38
CA ALA A 214 22.68 -0.58 17.41
C ALA A 214 21.84 0.46 18.17
N THR A 215 22.40 1.65 18.40
CA THR A 215 21.71 2.82 18.95
C THR A 215 22.04 4.07 18.15
N GLY A 216 21.20 5.09 18.28
CA GLY A 216 21.51 6.45 17.84
C GLY A 216 20.33 7.40 18.03
N PRO A 217 20.47 8.67 17.67
CA PRO A 217 19.42 9.67 17.89
C PRO A 217 18.25 9.51 16.91
N ILE A 218 17.11 10.07 17.28
CA ILE A 218 16.04 10.39 16.33
C ILE A 218 16.30 11.82 15.83
N MET A 219 16.20 12.04 14.52
CA MET A 219 16.37 13.37 13.93
C MET A 219 15.18 13.72 13.04
N LEU A 220 14.68 14.96 13.17
CA LEU A 220 13.61 15.51 12.35
C LEU A 220 14.22 16.44 11.31
N GLN A 221 14.15 16.03 10.04
CA GLN A 221 14.82 16.75 8.97
C GLN A 221 14.18 18.11 8.68
N THR A 222 15.02 19.07 8.35
CA THR A 222 14.61 20.34 7.78
C THR A 222 14.97 20.39 6.30
N HIS A 223 13.99 20.66 5.41
CA HIS A 223 14.27 20.88 3.99
C HIS A 223 13.19 21.72 3.26
N GLY A 224 13.35 23.05 3.25
CA GLY A 224 12.76 23.93 2.24
C GLY A 224 11.30 24.37 2.45
N GLY A 225 10.63 23.93 3.51
CA GLY A 225 9.29 24.39 3.87
C GLY A 225 8.94 24.13 5.33
N GLU A 226 7.93 24.84 5.83
CA GLU A 226 7.50 24.71 7.23
C GLU A 226 7.01 23.29 7.51
N ILE A 227 7.47 22.74 8.64
CA ILE A 227 6.95 21.49 9.19
C ILE A 227 6.73 21.63 10.69
N ARG A 228 5.65 21.03 11.15
CA ARG A 228 5.20 21.05 12.54
C ARG A 228 5.06 19.64 13.05
N TRP A 229 5.45 19.43 14.29
CA TRP A 229 5.44 18.12 14.95
C TRP A 229 4.74 18.21 16.30
N ARG A 230 4.07 17.14 16.69
CA ARG A 230 3.51 16.98 18.05
C ARG A 230 3.36 15.51 18.40
N ASN A 231 3.01 15.25 19.65
CA ASN A 231 2.75 13.89 20.14
C ASN A 231 3.91 12.92 19.85
N ILE A 232 5.14 13.39 20.03
CA ILE A 232 6.36 12.61 19.77
C ILE A 232 6.64 11.72 20.97
N PHE A 233 6.30 10.45 20.83
CA PHE A 233 6.32 9.46 21.90
C PHE A 233 7.16 8.25 21.50
N VAL A 234 7.97 7.75 22.43
CA VAL A 234 8.78 6.55 22.24
C VAL A 234 8.40 5.50 23.28
N ARG A 235 8.41 4.24 22.85
CA ARG A 235 8.47 3.07 23.71
C ARG A 235 9.65 2.21 23.28
N GLU A 236 10.53 1.91 24.21
CA GLU A 236 11.63 0.97 23.98
C GLU A 236 11.08 -0.46 23.97
N ILE A 237 11.57 -1.26 23.03
CA ILE A 237 11.20 -2.66 22.86
C ILE A 237 12.31 -3.49 23.50
N LYS A 238 11.93 -4.41 24.39
CA LYS A 238 12.89 -5.30 25.03
C LYS A 238 13.24 -6.45 24.10
N GLU A 239 14.45 -6.98 24.22
CA GLU A 239 14.97 -8.12 23.44
C GLU A 239 13.97 -9.27 23.31
N GLN A 240 13.39 -9.75 24.41
CA GLN A 240 12.39 -10.84 24.38
C GLN A 240 11.10 -10.49 23.60
N GLU A 241 10.71 -9.22 23.59
CA GLU A 241 9.58 -8.76 22.78
C GLU A 241 9.97 -8.66 21.30
N ALA A 242 11.17 -8.15 21.02
CA ALA A 242 11.75 -8.10 19.68
C ALA A 242 11.84 -9.50 19.05
N GLU A 243 12.43 -10.47 19.73
CA GLU A 243 12.55 -11.87 19.28
C GLU A 243 11.18 -12.47 18.91
N ARG A 244 10.19 -12.36 19.80
CA ARG A 244 8.82 -12.85 19.55
C ARG A 244 8.18 -12.15 18.36
N TYR A 245 8.44 -10.86 18.20
CA TYR A 245 7.88 -10.08 17.11
C TYR A 245 8.46 -10.50 15.77
N LEU A 246 9.79 -10.67 15.69
CA LEU A 246 10.51 -11.11 14.50
C LEU A 246 10.17 -12.55 14.11
N ALA A 247 10.04 -13.46 15.09
CA ALA A 247 9.70 -14.86 14.86
C ALA A 247 8.35 -15.05 14.14
N THR A 248 7.42 -14.12 14.31
CA THR A 248 6.09 -14.17 13.66
C THR A 248 6.02 -13.38 12.35
N ARG A 249 7.12 -12.75 11.93
CA ARG A 249 7.22 -11.90 10.75
C ARG A 249 8.57 -12.12 10.09
N PRO A 250 8.80 -13.24 9.39
CA PRO A 250 10.06 -13.47 8.70
C PRO A 250 10.40 -12.31 7.76
N LEU A 251 11.70 -12.08 7.54
CA LEU A 251 12.15 -11.09 6.58
C LEU A 251 11.80 -11.59 5.18
N LEU A 252 11.16 -10.73 4.39
CA LEU A 252 10.90 -11.05 2.99
C LEU A 252 12.16 -10.80 2.16
N PRO A 253 12.53 -11.72 1.26
CA PRO A 253 13.64 -11.48 0.36
C PRO A 253 13.30 -10.33 -0.60
N ASN A 254 14.30 -9.53 -0.96
CA ASN A 254 14.15 -8.57 -2.05
C ASN A 254 13.92 -9.31 -3.39
N PRO A 255 13.18 -8.71 -4.34
CA PRO A 255 13.06 -9.26 -5.69
C PRO A 255 14.44 -9.49 -6.33
N THR A 256 14.56 -10.57 -7.09
CA THR A 256 15.69 -10.79 -7.99
C THR A 256 15.72 -9.71 -9.06
N ASP A 257 14.56 -9.44 -9.68
CA ASP A 257 14.36 -8.30 -10.56
C ASP A 257 13.23 -7.40 -10.03
N PHE A 258 13.52 -6.10 -9.88
CA PHE A 258 12.64 -5.09 -9.29
C PHE A 258 12.08 -4.15 -10.36
N ASP A 259 10.79 -3.80 -10.27
CA ASP A 259 10.05 -2.95 -11.21
C ASP A 259 10.31 -3.24 -12.69
N VAL A 260 10.24 -4.51 -13.08
CA VAL A 260 10.41 -4.90 -14.48
C VAL A 260 9.21 -4.43 -15.28
N ALA A 261 9.41 -3.52 -16.23
CA ALA A 261 8.35 -3.02 -17.10
C ALA A 261 7.92 -4.10 -18.11
N TYR A 262 6.61 -4.30 -18.24
CA TYR A 262 6.00 -5.19 -19.25
C TYR A 262 5.17 -4.40 -20.29
N GLY A 263 5.09 -3.09 -20.14
CA GLY A 263 4.45 -2.14 -21.05
C GLY A 263 4.86 -0.69 -20.75
N ASP A 264 4.30 0.26 -21.49
CA ASP A 264 4.72 1.68 -21.45
C ASP A 264 4.10 2.48 -20.30
N HIS A 265 2.99 2.01 -19.73
CA HIS A 265 2.33 2.72 -18.64
C HIS A 265 3.15 2.56 -17.34
N PRO A 266 3.31 3.60 -16.49
CA PRO A 266 4.14 3.53 -15.26
C PRO A 266 3.74 2.43 -14.26
N LYS A 267 2.50 1.96 -14.31
CA LYS A 267 1.99 0.84 -13.51
C LYS A 267 2.13 -0.52 -14.17
N GLN A 268 2.55 -0.61 -15.42
CA GLN A 268 2.79 -1.87 -16.11
C GLN A 268 4.18 -2.40 -15.73
N VAL A 269 4.35 -2.68 -14.44
CA VAL A 269 5.58 -3.19 -13.84
C VAL A 269 5.30 -4.40 -12.94
N LEU A 270 6.30 -5.24 -12.76
CA LEU A 270 6.22 -6.41 -11.87
C LEU A 270 7.48 -6.58 -11.03
N HIS A 271 7.37 -7.39 -9.98
CA HIS A 271 8.50 -7.93 -9.26
C HIS A 271 8.67 -9.40 -9.58
N PHE A 272 9.92 -9.86 -9.70
CA PHE A 272 10.25 -11.26 -9.90
C PHE A 272 11.20 -11.75 -8.81
N TRP A 273 10.85 -12.86 -8.17
CA TRP A 273 11.70 -13.61 -7.26
C TRP A 273 12.01 -14.96 -7.88
N LYS A 274 13.29 -15.22 -8.15
CA LYS A 274 13.77 -16.49 -8.67
C LYS A 274 13.95 -17.48 -7.53
N ALA A 275 13.31 -18.64 -7.63
CA ALA A 275 13.64 -19.77 -6.76
C ALA A 275 14.95 -20.44 -7.19
N GLU A 276 15.73 -20.93 -6.24
CA GLU A 276 16.98 -21.62 -6.53
C GLU A 276 16.72 -22.98 -7.18
N SER A 277 17.26 -23.21 -8.38
CA SER A 277 17.10 -24.46 -9.12
C SER A 277 18.03 -24.51 -10.34
N GLU A 278 18.57 -25.69 -10.63
CA GLU A 278 19.35 -25.99 -11.84
C GLU A 278 18.45 -26.26 -13.07
N THR A 279 17.16 -26.54 -12.87
CA THR A 279 16.18 -26.78 -13.94
C THR A 279 15.06 -25.73 -13.92
N PRO A 280 14.33 -25.52 -15.03
CA PRO A 280 13.24 -24.55 -15.08
C PRO A 280 12.20 -24.76 -13.95
N THR A 281 11.98 -23.72 -13.15
CA THR A 281 11.04 -23.75 -12.01
C THR A 281 9.62 -23.52 -12.47
N PRO A 282 8.60 -24.12 -11.83
CA PRO A 282 7.24 -23.59 -11.94
C PRO A 282 7.16 -22.15 -11.40
N LEU A 283 6.08 -21.43 -11.74
CA LEU A 283 5.90 -20.04 -11.34
C LEU A 283 4.50 -19.74 -10.79
N LEU A 284 4.48 -19.01 -9.68
CA LEU A 284 3.29 -18.32 -9.18
C LEU A 284 3.19 -16.93 -9.82
N PHE A 285 2.09 -16.68 -10.52
CA PHE A 285 1.73 -15.37 -11.06
C PHE A 285 0.70 -14.71 -10.14
N PHE A 286 1.16 -13.82 -9.28
CA PHE A 286 0.33 -13.18 -8.26
C PHE A 286 -0.25 -11.85 -8.73
N ILE A 287 -1.57 -11.71 -8.58
CA ILE A 287 -2.32 -10.49 -8.88
C ILE A 287 -2.92 -9.97 -7.58
N HIS A 288 -2.53 -8.76 -7.19
CA HIS A 288 -2.98 -8.20 -5.92
C HIS A 288 -4.48 -7.79 -5.94
N GLY A 289 -5.08 -7.68 -4.76
CA GLY A 289 -6.44 -7.19 -4.58
C GLY A 289 -6.57 -5.66 -4.54
N GLY A 290 -7.65 -5.15 -3.94
CA GLY A 290 -7.88 -3.71 -3.79
C GLY A 290 -8.94 -3.13 -4.73
N GLY A 291 -9.83 -3.98 -5.24
CA GLY A 291 -11.01 -3.56 -6.00
C GLY A 291 -10.71 -2.92 -7.35
N TRP A 292 -9.50 -3.13 -7.88
CA TRP A 292 -8.93 -2.38 -9.00
C TRP A 292 -8.83 -0.86 -8.79
N MET A 293 -8.87 -0.41 -7.53
CA MET A 293 -8.81 1.01 -7.16
C MET A 293 -7.59 1.35 -6.31
N ALA A 294 -6.97 0.35 -5.68
CA ALA A 294 -5.86 0.47 -4.75
C ALA A 294 -5.10 -0.86 -4.66
N GLY A 295 -4.08 -0.89 -3.81
CA GLY A 295 -3.21 -2.04 -3.60
C GLY A 295 -1.84 -1.81 -4.21
N GLY A 296 -1.08 -2.89 -4.34
CA GLY A 296 0.22 -2.91 -4.98
C GLY A 296 0.86 -4.28 -4.89
N ARG A 297 2.01 -4.47 -5.54
CA ARG A 297 2.68 -5.78 -5.72
C ARG A 297 2.92 -6.60 -4.45
N MET A 298 3.01 -6.01 -3.28
CA MET A 298 3.17 -6.77 -2.03
C MET A 298 1.84 -7.08 -1.31
N SER A 299 0.73 -6.49 -1.75
CA SER A 299 -0.57 -6.57 -1.08
C SER A 299 -1.17 -7.97 -1.16
N GLY A 300 -1.07 -8.72 -0.06
CA GLY A 300 -1.64 -10.07 0.07
C GLY A 300 -0.68 -11.21 -0.29
N LEU A 301 0.51 -10.90 -0.80
CA LEU A 301 1.54 -11.88 -1.17
C LEU A 301 2.44 -12.30 0.01
N LEU A 302 2.56 -11.45 1.02
CA LEU A 302 3.59 -11.51 2.08
C LEU A 302 3.78 -12.91 2.71
N ASN A 303 2.70 -13.61 3.02
CA ASN A 303 2.79 -14.94 3.63
C ASN A 303 3.07 -16.06 2.61
N MET A 304 2.58 -15.90 1.38
CA MET A 304 2.69 -16.90 0.32
C MET A 304 4.08 -16.90 -0.34
N LEU A 305 4.74 -15.74 -0.41
CA LEU A 305 6.05 -15.61 -1.07
C LEU A 305 7.11 -16.55 -0.49
N PRO A 306 7.38 -16.60 0.83
CA PRO A 306 8.35 -17.54 1.39
C PRO A 306 7.95 -19.00 1.11
N GLU A 307 6.68 -19.37 1.32
CA GLU A 307 6.19 -20.73 1.10
C GLU A 307 6.43 -21.22 -0.34
N MET A 308 6.21 -20.35 -1.33
CA MET A 308 6.44 -20.69 -2.73
C MET A 308 7.94 -20.84 -3.04
N LEU A 309 8.77 -19.89 -2.58
CA LEU A 309 10.21 -19.94 -2.81
C LEU A 309 10.84 -21.19 -2.16
N ASP A 310 10.44 -21.51 -0.93
CA ASP A 310 10.88 -22.72 -0.21
C ASP A 310 10.44 -24.00 -0.92
N ALA A 311 9.31 -23.99 -1.63
CA ALA A 311 8.85 -25.09 -2.47
C ALA A 311 9.58 -25.20 -3.82
N GLY A 312 10.51 -24.28 -4.12
CA GLY A 312 11.21 -24.19 -5.40
C GLY A 312 10.33 -23.64 -6.53
N ILE A 313 9.41 -22.74 -6.20
CA ILE A 313 8.48 -22.09 -7.12
C ILE A 313 8.88 -20.62 -7.22
N SER A 314 9.23 -20.16 -8.42
CA SER A 314 9.52 -18.73 -8.64
C SER A 314 8.23 -17.91 -8.54
N VAL A 315 8.33 -16.65 -8.17
CA VAL A 315 7.15 -15.79 -7.95
C VAL A 315 7.25 -14.53 -8.78
N VAL A 316 6.15 -14.18 -9.45
CA VAL A 316 5.93 -12.87 -10.03
C VAL A 316 4.77 -12.21 -9.29
N SER A 317 4.90 -10.91 -9.01
CA SER A 317 3.76 -10.10 -8.59
C SER A 317 3.60 -8.88 -9.46
N VAL A 318 2.40 -8.72 -10.01
CA VAL A 318 2.07 -7.73 -11.03
C VAL A 318 1.39 -6.52 -10.42
N GLU A 319 1.78 -5.33 -10.86
CA GLU A 319 1.01 -4.09 -10.76
C GLU A 319 0.22 -3.89 -12.04
N TYR A 320 -0.94 -3.23 -11.97
CA TYR A 320 -1.77 -2.96 -13.13
C TYR A 320 -2.41 -1.57 -13.03
N ARG A 321 -2.91 -1.03 -14.15
CA ARG A 321 -3.70 0.21 -14.13
C ARG A 321 -4.97 0.03 -13.31
N PHE A 322 -5.20 0.96 -12.39
CA PHE A 322 -6.45 1.05 -11.66
C PHE A 322 -7.55 1.63 -12.55
N ILE A 323 -8.80 1.37 -12.19
CA ILE A 323 -9.98 1.83 -12.93
C ILE A 323 -9.93 3.35 -13.25
N PRO A 324 -9.53 4.25 -12.33
CA PRO A 324 -9.43 5.68 -12.65
C PRO A 324 -8.40 5.99 -13.73
N GLU A 325 -7.29 5.24 -13.77
CA GLU A 325 -6.20 5.41 -14.75
C GLU A 325 -6.63 4.85 -16.10
N ALA A 326 -7.19 3.64 -16.12
CA ALA A 326 -7.79 3.06 -17.32
C ALA A 326 -8.89 3.97 -17.91
N THR A 327 -9.73 4.56 -17.05
CA THR A 327 -10.75 5.53 -17.47
C THR A 327 -10.13 6.81 -18.05
N ALA A 328 -9.06 7.32 -17.44
CA ALA A 328 -8.33 8.48 -17.96
C ALA A 328 -7.67 8.20 -19.32
N ASP A 329 -7.25 6.96 -19.56
CA ASP A 329 -6.75 6.46 -20.85
C ASP A 329 -7.87 6.20 -21.88
N GLY A 330 -9.14 6.44 -21.53
CA GLY A 330 -10.28 6.22 -22.42
C GLY A 330 -10.68 4.75 -22.59
N VAL A 331 -10.23 3.85 -21.71
CA VAL A 331 -10.55 2.42 -21.77
C VAL A 331 -12.01 2.17 -21.34
N VAL A 332 -12.77 1.46 -22.19
CA VAL A 332 -14.17 1.11 -21.96
C VAL A 332 -14.40 -0.39 -22.24
N PRO A 333 -15.02 -1.15 -21.31
CA PRO A 333 -15.34 -0.74 -19.94
C PRO A 333 -14.07 -0.56 -19.09
N PRO A 334 -14.10 0.21 -17.98
CA PRO A 334 -12.89 0.48 -17.20
C PRO A 334 -12.14 -0.77 -16.70
N VAL A 335 -12.86 -1.85 -16.36
CA VAL A 335 -12.26 -3.12 -15.91
C VAL A 335 -11.38 -3.80 -16.97
N LYS A 336 -11.56 -3.48 -18.26
CA LYS A 336 -10.70 -3.96 -19.34
C LYS A 336 -9.23 -3.60 -19.08
N GLY A 337 -8.97 -2.41 -18.54
CA GLY A 337 -7.61 -1.94 -18.23
C GLY A 337 -6.82 -2.91 -17.34
N PRO A 338 -7.22 -3.10 -16.06
CA PRO A 338 -6.51 -4.00 -15.16
C PRO A 338 -6.47 -5.46 -15.64
N LEU A 339 -7.53 -5.96 -16.29
CA LEU A 339 -7.57 -7.35 -16.76
C LEU A 339 -6.63 -7.60 -17.94
N HIS A 340 -6.64 -6.72 -18.95
CA HIS A 340 -5.71 -6.83 -20.08
C HIS A 340 -4.27 -6.52 -19.68
N ASP A 341 -4.04 -5.64 -18.69
CA ASP A 341 -2.71 -5.42 -18.13
C ASP A 341 -2.17 -6.71 -17.48
N ALA A 342 -3.00 -7.46 -16.75
CA ALA A 342 -2.61 -8.75 -16.18
C ALA A 342 -2.35 -9.82 -17.26
N ALA A 343 -3.18 -9.89 -18.31
CA ALA A 343 -2.94 -10.78 -19.46
C ALA A 343 -1.61 -10.46 -20.15
N ARG A 344 -1.36 -9.17 -20.41
CA ARG A 344 -0.11 -8.70 -21.01
C ARG A 344 1.10 -9.04 -20.14
N ALA A 345 1.00 -8.87 -18.83
CA ALA A 345 2.06 -9.23 -17.90
C ALA A 345 2.33 -10.74 -17.93
N LEU A 346 1.30 -11.59 -18.00
CA LEU A 346 1.48 -13.05 -18.10
C LEU A 346 2.20 -13.46 -19.39
N GLN A 347 1.83 -12.86 -20.52
CA GLN A 347 2.53 -13.05 -21.79
C GLN A 347 3.99 -12.60 -21.70
N PHE A 348 4.24 -11.44 -21.08
CA PHE A 348 5.60 -10.95 -20.85
C PHE A 348 6.42 -11.92 -19.99
N VAL A 349 5.87 -12.42 -18.89
CA VAL A 349 6.52 -13.43 -18.03
C VAL A 349 6.90 -14.67 -18.85
N ARG A 350 6.00 -15.19 -19.70
CA ARG A 350 6.31 -16.33 -20.58
C ARG A 350 7.44 -16.03 -21.56
N SER A 351 7.48 -14.80 -22.11
CA SER A 351 8.59 -14.38 -22.99
C SER A 351 9.95 -14.33 -22.28
N LYS A 352 9.95 -14.28 -20.94
CA LYS A 352 11.15 -14.30 -20.09
C LYS A 352 11.56 -15.70 -19.63
N ALA A 353 10.91 -16.76 -20.13
CA ALA A 353 11.06 -18.11 -19.59
C ALA A 353 12.52 -18.58 -19.48
N ASP A 354 13.26 -18.48 -20.57
CA ASP A 354 14.67 -18.88 -20.62
C ASP A 354 15.54 -18.00 -19.71
N GLN A 355 15.33 -16.68 -19.75
CA GLN A 355 16.11 -15.72 -18.95
C GLN A 355 15.92 -15.94 -17.45
N TRP A 356 14.69 -16.22 -17.03
CA TRP A 356 14.32 -16.38 -15.63
C TRP A 356 14.42 -17.82 -15.13
N ASN A 357 14.78 -18.77 -15.98
CA ASN A 357 14.81 -20.21 -15.68
C ASN A 357 13.44 -20.69 -15.14
N ILE A 358 12.37 -20.33 -15.82
CA ILE A 358 10.99 -20.74 -15.48
C ILE A 358 10.44 -21.64 -16.57
N ASP A 359 9.63 -22.61 -16.18
CA ASP A 359 8.89 -23.45 -17.10
C ASP A 359 7.61 -22.72 -17.54
N PRO A 360 7.49 -22.31 -18.83
CA PRO A 360 6.34 -21.55 -19.25
C PRO A 360 5.05 -22.39 -19.16
N GLN A 361 5.10 -23.72 -19.19
CA GLN A 361 3.90 -24.55 -19.10
C GLN A 361 3.36 -24.70 -17.67
N ARG A 362 4.17 -24.40 -16.65
CA ARG A 362 3.81 -24.54 -15.24
C ARG A 362 3.69 -23.18 -14.55
N ILE A 363 2.71 -22.40 -15.00
CA ILE A 363 2.35 -21.10 -14.40
C ILE A 363 0.95 -21.18 -13.80
N ALA A 364 0.80 -20.88 -12.52
CA ALA A 364 -0.50 -20.77 -11.85
C ALA A 364 -0.76 -19.35 -11.37
N ALA A 365 -2.01 -18.90 -11.40
CA ALA A 365 -2.37 -17.57 -10.91
C ALA A 365 -2.98 -17.61 -9.51
N SER A 366 -2.75 -16.55 -8.75
CA SER A 366 -3.34 -16.38 -7.42
C SER A 366 -3.60 -14.91 -7.11
N GLY A 367 -4.49 -14.68 -6.16
CA GLY A 367 -4.83 -13.35 -5.68
C GLY A 367 -5.97 -13.36 -4.69
N GLY A 368 -6.27 -12.19 -4.13
CA GLY A 368 -7.40 -11.97 -3.25
C GLY A 368 -8.36 -10.92 -3.80
N SER A 369 -9.67 -11.06 -3.55
CA SER A 369 -10.67 -10.05 -3.93
C SER A 369 -10.64 -9.73 -5.44
N ALA A 370 -10.36 -8.49 -5.85
CA ALA A 370 -10.17 -8.14 -7.26
C ALA A 370 -9.09 -8.98 -7.98
N GLY A 371 -7.97 -9.28 -7.31
CA GLY A 371 -6.92 -10.13 -7.88
C GLY A 371 -7.34 -11.59 -8.01
N ALA A 372 -8.24 -12.06 -7.13
CA ALA A 372 -8.90 -13.35 -7.27
C ALA A 372 -9.83 -13.38 -8.49
N CYS A 373 -10.63 -12.33 -8.69
CA CYS A 373 -11.46 -12.17 -9.89
C CYS A 373 -10.59 -12.13 -11.17
N SER A 374 -9.49 -11.36 -11.17
CA SER A 374 -8.56 -11.30 -12.32
C SER A 374 -7.88 -12.63 -12.60
N SER A 375 -7.50 -13.39 -11.57
CA SER A 375 -6.88 -14.71 -11.72
C SER A 375 -7.85 -15.73 -12.31
N LEU A 376 -9.11 -15.72 -11.85
CA LEU A 376 -10.16 -16.57 -12.43
C LEU A 376 -10.54 -16.13 -13.84
N TRP A 377 -10.56 -14.82 -14.11
CA TRP A 377 -10.76 -14.31 -15.46
C TRP A 377 -9.67 -14.84 -16.39
N LEU A 378 -8.38 -14.75 -16.03
CA LEU A 378 -7.30 -15.35 -16.82
C LEU A 378 -7.42 -16.88 -16.95
N ALA A 379 -7.91 -17.56 -15.91
CA ALA A 379 -8.07 -19.01 -15.95
C ALA A 379 -9.13 -19.44 -16.97
N PHE A 380 -10.25 -18.71 -17.08
CA PHE A 380 -11.41 -19.08 -17.91
C PHE A 380 -11.50 -18.30 -19.23
N HIS A 381 -10.71 -17.24 -19.40
CA HIS A 381 -10.73 -16.47 -20.64
C HIS A 381 -10.05 -17.26 -21.77
N PRO A 382 -10.60 -17.25 -22.99
CA PRO A 382 -9.95 -17.84 -24.15
C PRO A 382 -8.51 -17.35 -24.32
N ASP A 383 -7.65 -18.23 -24.82
CA ASP A 383 -6.24 -17.89 -25.03
C ASP A 383 -6.11 -16.64 -25.92
N MET A 384 -5.33 -15.67 -25.44
CA MET A 384 -5.11 -14.38 -26.13
C MET A 384 -3.81 -14.37 -26.94
N ALA A 385 -3.13 -15.51 -27.09
CA ALA A 385 -2.01 -15.62 -28.02
C ALA A 385 -2.43 -15.21 -29.44
N ASP A 386 -1.67 -14.31 -30.03
CA ASP A 386 -1.74 -13.99 -31.46
C ASP A 386 -0.43 -14.43 -32.13
N PRO A 387 -0.37 -15.65 -32.69
CA PRO A 387 0.83 -16.18 -33.34
C PRO A 387 1.30 -15.35 -34.54
N THR A 388 0.42 -14.51 -35.10
CA THR A 388 0.70 -13.68 -36.27
C THR A 388 1.12 -12.25 -35.93
N SER A 389 1.06 -11.87 -34.65
CA SER A 389 1.43 -10.53 -34.20
C SER A 389 2.89 -10.21 -34.49
N ASP A 390 3.21 -8.97 -34.85
CA ASP A 390 4.60 -8.49 -34.92
C ASP A 390 5.24 -8.33 -33.54
N ASP A 391 4.42 -8.24 -32.48
CA ASP A 391 4.88 -8.21 -31.10
C ASP A 391 5.13 -9.64 -30.58
N PRO A 392 6.38 -10.03 -30.33
CA PRO A 392 6.71 -11.38 -29.86
C PRO A 392 6.12 -11.72 -28.49
N ILE A 393 5.78 -10.72 -27.67
CA ILE A 393 5.11 -10.94 -26.39
C ILE A 393 3.65 -11.32 -26.63
N ALA A 394 2.95 -10.66 -27.57
CA ALA A 394 1.56 -10.97 -27.89
C ALA A 394 1.36 -12.39 -28.47
N ARG A 395 2.43 -13.02 -28.98
CA ARG A 395 2.42 -14.42 -29.42
C ARG A 395 2.38 -15.43 -28.27
N GLN A 396 2.67 -15.01 -27.04
CA GLN A 396 2.70 -15.90 -25.89
C GLN A 396 1.27 -16.21 -25.42
N SER A 397 1.05 -17.43 -24.92
CA SER A 397 -0.25 -17.87 -24.39
C SER A 397 -0.61 -17.15 -23.08
N THR A 398 -1.91 -16.92 -22.84
CA THR A 398 -2.43 -16.49 -21.54
C THR A 398 -3.00 -17.64 -20.72
N ARG A 399 -2.94 -18.89 -21.21
CA ARG A 399 -3.45 -20.04 -20.47
C ARG A 399 -2.61 -20.33 -19.22
N LEU A 400 -3.30 -20.69 -18.15
CA LEU A 400 -2.73 -21.09 -16.87
C LEU A 400 -2.77 -22.61 -16.68
N LEU A 401 -1.89 -23.13 -15.82
CA LEU A 401 -1.96 -24.52 -15.35
C LEU A 401 -3.12 -24.69 -14.37
N CYS A 402 -3.30 -23.74 -13.45
CA CYS A 402 -4.40 -23.69 -12.47
C CYS A 402 -4.53 -22.26 -11.90
N ALA A 403 -5.60 -22.02 -11.15
CA ALA A 403 -5.73 -20.81 -10.34
C ALA A 403 -6.19 -21.16 -8.92
N ALA A 404 -5.60 -20.53 -7.90
CA ALA A 404 -6.01 -20.70 -6.50
C ALA A 404 -6.21 -19.33 -5.86
N VAL A 405 -7.43 -19.04 -5.40
CA VAL A 405 -7.83 -17.67 -5.10
C VAL A 405 -8.58 -17.56 -3.78
N ARG A 406 -8.47 -16.39 -3.14
CA ARG A 406 -9.15 -16.12 -1.86
C ARG A 406 -10.22 -15.04 -1.98
N GLY A 407 -11.43 -15.34 -1.53
CA GLY A 407 -12.53 -14.40 -1.44
C GLY A 407 -12.90 -13.81 -2.80
N ALA A 408 -12.98 -14.64 -3.84
CA ALA A 408 -13.29 -14.17 -5.18
C ALA A 408 -14.76 -13.70 -5.27
N GLN A 409 -14.99 -12.54 -5.87
CA GLN A 409 -16.29 -12.26 -6.47
C GLN A 409 -16.28 -12.92 -7.86
N THR A 410 -16.96 -14.07 -7.98
CA THR A 410 -16.85 -14.94 -9.17
C THR A 410 -17.74 -14.52 -10.32
N THR A 411 -18.68 -13.60 -10.08
CA THR A 411 -19.53 -13.01 -11.11
C THR A 411 -19.39 -11.49 -11.15
N LEU A 412 -19.55 -10.91 -12.33
CA LEU A 412 -19.75 -9.47 -12.53
C LEU A 412 -21.19 -9.15 -13.00
N ASP A 413 -22.13 -10.07 -12.81
CA ASP A 413 -23.55 -9.85 -13.09
C ASP A 413 -24.31 -9.37 -11.83
N PRO A 414 -24.85 -8.14 -11.81
CA PRO A 414 -25.52 -7.59 -10.64
C PRO A 414 -26.80 -8.35 -10.25
N GLN A 415 -27.51 -8.95 -11.22
CA GLN A 415 -28.70 -9.75 -10.94
C GLN A 415 -28.33 -11.07 -10.29
N GLN A 416 -27.27 -11.74 -10.77
CA GLN A 416 -26.75 -12.95 -10.10
C GLN A 416 -26.31 -12.63 -8.67
N MET A 417 -25.56 -11.53 -8.48
CA MET A 417 -25.14 -11.08 -7.15
C MET A 417 -26.31 -10.87 -6.20
N LYS A 418 -27.40 -10.22 -6.65
CA LYS A 418 -28.61 -10.00 -5.84
C LYS A 418 -29.34 -11.31 -5.54
N THR A 419 -29.45 -12.19 -6.53
CA THR A 419 -30.11 -13.49 -6.34
C THR A 419 -29.36 -14.36 -5.33
N TRP A 420 -28.03 -14.40 -5.40
CA TRP A 420 -27.22 -15.23 -4.50
C TRP A 420 -27.03 -14.60 -3.13
N THR A 421 -26.94 -13.26 -3.08
CA THR A 421 -26.65 -12.48 -1.88
C THR A 421 -27.43 -11.15 -1.93
N PRO A 422 -28.64 -11.06 -1.36
CA PRO A 422 -29.56 -9.92 -1.55
C PRO A 422 -29.02 -8.54 -1.12
N ASN A 423 -28.08 -8.49 -0.17
CA ASN A 423 -27.43 -7.26 0.27
C ASN A 423 -26.13 -6.92 -0.49
N SER A 424 -25.88 -7.53 -1.65
CA SER A 424 -24.81 -7.14 -2.58
C SER A 424 -24.95 -5.68 -3.00
N ARG A 425 -23.81 -4.97 -3.03
CA ARG A 425 -23.72 -3.51 -3.25
C ARG A 425 -22.41 -3.05 -3.90
N TYR A 426 -21.63 -3.97 -4.46
CA TYR A 426 -20.29 -3.72 -4.98
C TYR A 426 -20.17 -4.19 -6.43
N GLY A 427 -19.28 -3.58 -7.23
CA GLY A 427 -18.92 -4.07 -8.57
C GLY A 427 -19.25 -3.12 -9.71
N GLY A 428 -20.17 -2.16 -9.54
CA GLY A 428 -20.58 -1.27 -10.63
C GLY A 428 -19.46 -0.39 -11.18
N HIS A 429 -18.47 -0.03 -10.35
CA HIS A 429 -17.30 0.73 -10.80
C HIS A 429 -16.48 0.02 -11.89
N ALA A 430 -16.52 -1.32 -11.96
CA ALA A 430 -15.88 -2.10 -13.03
C ALA A 430 -16.37 -1.70 -14.43
N PHE A 431 -17.63 -1.30 -14.54
CA PHE A 431 -18.28 -0.91 -15.79
C PHE A 431 -18.56 0.61 -15.87
N GLY A 432 -17.94 1.39 -14.97
CA GLY A 432 -18.02 2.85 -15.00
C GLY A 432 -19.22 3.47 -14.29
N PHE A 433 -20.06 2.68 -13.62
CA PHE A 433 -21.18 3.21 -12.85
C PHE A 433 -20.69 3.99 -11.63
N LYS A 434 -21.33 5.14 -11.36
CA LYS A 434 -20.94 6.06 -10.27
C LYS A 434 -22.08 6.28 -9.28
N GLY A 435 -23.30 5.90 -9.64
CA GLY A 435 -24.51 6.32 -8.94
C GLY A 435 -24.82 7.79 -9.22
N ASP A 436 -25.94 8.25 -8.66
CA ASP A 436 -26.43 9.61 -8.81
C ASP A 436 -26.90 10.11 -7.43
N ALA A 437 -26.10 10.99 -6.83
CA ALA A 437 -26.37 11.52 -5.49
C ALA A 437 -27.65 12.35 -5.44
N ASP A 438 -27.96 13.10 -6.49
CA ASP A 438 -29.16 13.94 -6.59
C ASP A 438 -30.42 13.08 -6.67
N LYS A 439 -30.34 11.94 -7.36
CA LYS A 439 -31.41 10.94 -7.45
C LYS A 439 -31.41 9.93 -6.31
N LYS A 440 -30.48 10.02 -5.35
CA LYS A 440 -30.28 9.03 -4.28
C LYS A 440 -30.10 7.60 -4.81
N LEU A 441 -29.52 7.47 -6.00
CA LEU A 441 -29.25 6.20 -6.67
C LEU A 441 -27.83 5.77 -6.30
N SER A 442 -27.67 4.61 -5.65
CA SER A 442 -26.32 4.09 -5.40
C SER A 442 -25.70 3.60 -6.71
N GLN A 443 -24.37 3.48 -6.73
CA GLN A 443 -23.65 2.85 -7.84
C GLN A 443 -24.22 1.46 -8.18
N PHE A 444 -24.60 0.68 -7.17
CA PHE A 444 -25.10 -0.68 -7.41
C PHE A 444 -26.53 -0.65 -7.96
N ASP A 445 -27.36 0.31 -7.55
CA ASP A 445 -28.72 0.43 -8.09
C ASP A 445 -28.69 0.78 -9.59
N GLU A 446 -27.78 1.68 -9.99
CA GLU A 446 -27.51 1.99 -11.39
C GLU A 446 -27.01 0.74 -12.15
N PHE A 447 -26.01 0.05 -11.60
CA PHE A 447 -25.45 -1.17 -12.16
C PHE A 447 -26.51 -2.26 -12.38
N LEU A 448 -27.42 -2.45 -11.43
CA LEU A 448 -28.52 -3.41 -11.56
C LEU A 448 -29.56 -2.98 -12.58
N ALA A 449 -29.95 -1.70 -12.58
CA ALA A 449 -30.94 -1.16 -13.53
C ALA A 449 -30.44 -1.22 -14.97
N GLU A 450 -29.16 -0.98 -15.20
CA GLU A 450 -28.51 -0.95 -16.51
C GLU A 450 -27.95 -2.31 -16.94
N ARG A 451 -28.25 -3.41 -16.22
CA ARG A 451 -27.71 -4.75 -16.51
C ARG A 451 -27.83 -5.16 -17.97
N GLU A 452 -28.99 -4.91 -18.59
CA GLU A 452 -29.25 -5.33 -19.98
C GLU A 452 -28.31 -4.65 -20.98
N SER A 453 -27.86 -3.42 -20.71
CA SER A 453 -26.95 -2.69 -21.61
C SER A 453 -25.50 -3.20 -21.53
N ILE A 454 -25.13 -3.89 -20.46
CA ILE A 454 -23.77 -4.38 -20.20
C ILE A 454 -23.63 -5.90 -20.32
N LEU A 455 -24.66 -6.62 -20.77
CA LEU A 455 -24.59 -8.08 -20.96
C LEU A 455 -23.38 -8.54 -21.79
N PRO A 456 -22.98 -7.86 -22.89
CA PRO A 456 -21.77 -8.23 -23.61
C PRO A 456 -20.50 -8.13 -22.75
N TRP A 457 -20.40 -7.09 -21.90
CA TRP A 457 -19.26 -6.93 -20.99
C TRP A 457 -19.29 -7.95 -19.85
N ILE A 458 -20.48 -8.32 -19.36
CA ILE A 458 -20.60 -9.41 -18.38
C ILE A 458 -20.09 -10.71 -19.00
N ALA A 459 -20.46 -11.01 -20.25
CA ALA A 459 -19.99 -12.21 -20.94
C ALA A 459 -18.45 -12.21 -21.15
N GLU A 460 -17.84 -11.05 -21.39
CA GLU A 460 -16.40 -10.92 -21.63
C GLU A 460 -15.55 -10.91 -20.35
N TYR A 461 -16.06 -10.34 -19.25
CA TYR A 461 -15.24 -10.06 -18.06
C TYR A 461 -15.65 -10.81 -16.79
N SER A 462 -16.84 -11.44 -16.75
CA SER A 462 -17.28 -12.19 -15.57
C SER A 462 -16.70 -13.61 -15.57
N PRO A 463 -15.91 -14.02 -14.55
CA PRO A 463 -15.37 -15.38 -14.52
C PRO A 463 -16.44 -16.46 -14.64
N TYR A 464 -17.58 -16.30 -13.95
CA TYR A 464 -18.70 -17.23 -14.05
C TYR A 464 -19.26 -17.37 -15.48
N ALA A 465 -19.23 -16.32 -16.30
CA ALA A 465 -19.76 -16.37 -17.66
C ALA A 465 -18.81 -17.02 -18.66
N LEU A 466 -17.52 -17.12 -18.31
CA LEU A 466 -16.46 -17.59 -19.20
C LEU A 466 -16.20 -19.10 -19.11
N VAL A 467 -16.64 -19.76 -18.03
CA VAL A 467 -16.32 -21.17 -17.75
C VAL A 467 -16.63 -22.08 -18.95
N SER A 468 -15.61 -22.78 -19.46
CA SER A 468 -15.68 -23.76 -20.54
C SER A 468 -15.01 -25.09 -20.15
N ALA A 469 -15.29 -26.16 -20.90
CA ALA A 469 -14.85 -27.52 -20.54
C ALA A 469 -13.31 -27.74 -20.65
N ASP A 470 -12.59 -26.85 -21.32
CA ASP A 470 -11.13 -26.89 -21.52
C ASP A 470 -10.34 -26.00 -20.54
N ASP A 471 -11.05 -25.43 -19.57
CA ASP A 471 -10.46 -24.58 -18.53
C ASP A 471 -9.60 -25.37 -17.53
N PRO A 472 -8.57 -24.73 -16.97
CA PRO A 472 -7.72 -25.35 -15.97
C PRO A 472 -8.45 -25.51 -14.62
N PRO A 473 -7.98 -26.44 -13.77
CA PRO A 473 -8.57 -26.67 -12.45
C PRO A 473 -8.38 -25.45 -11.53
N VAL A 474 -9.38 -25.16 -10.69
CA VAL A 474 -9.34 -24.00 -9.76
C VAL A 474 -9.57 -24.37 -8.30
N HIS A 475 -9.03 -23.54 -7.40
CA HIS A 475 -9.25 -23.60 -5.96
C HIS A 475 -9.79 -22.28 -5.43
N LEU A 476 -10.84 -22.34 -4.61
CA LEU A 476 -11.56 -21.19 -4.08
C LEU A 476 -11.59 -21.24 -2.56
N LEU A 477 -10.97 -20.26 -1.89
CA LEU A 477 -10.94 -20.16 -0.43
C LEU A 477 -11.79 -18.98 0.08
N TYR A 478 -12.71 -19.23 1.00
CA TYR A 478 -13.54 -18.21 1.65
C TYR A 478 -13.49 -18.31 3.18
N ASN A 479 -13.60 -17.16 3.86
CA ASN A 479 -13.43 -17.08 5.32
C ASN A 479 -14.73 -17.32 6.10
N ALA A 480 -15.85 -17.59 5.43
CA ALA A 480 -17.15 -17.80 6.05
C ALA A 480 -17.95 -18.84 5.25
N PRO A 481 -18.82 -19.64 5.92
CA PRO A 481 -19.69 -20.58 5.24
C PRO A 481 -20.69 -19.86 4.31
N PRO A 482 -21.21 -20.54 3.28
CA PRO A 482 -22.21 -19.97 2.39
C PRO A 482 -23.56 -19.77 3.10
N ALA A 483 -24.29 -18.74 2.68
CA ALA A 483 -25.64 -18.42 3.11
C ALA A 483 -26.46 -17.99 1.88
N MET A 484 -26.72 -18.94 0.98
CA MET A 484 -27.41 -18.67 -0.30
C MET A 484 -28.77 -18.00 -0.10
N GLY A 485 -29.01 -16.94 -0.86
CA GLY A 485 -30.26 -16.17 -0.83
C GLY A 485 -30.48 -15.35 0.45
N LYS A 486 -29.48 -15.27 1.34
CA LYS A 486 -29.54 -14.52 2.60
C LYS A 486 -28.52 -13.38 2.61
N PRO A 487 -28.76 -12.29 3.38
CA PRO A 487 -27.77 -11.27 3.60
C PRO A 487 -26.48 -11.84 4.21
N ALA A 488 -25.32 -11.42 3.67
CA ALA A 488 -24.01 -11.79 4.19
C ALA A 488 -23.38 -10.63 4.97
N LYS A 489 -22.57 -10.95 5.98
CA LYS A 489 -21.79 -9.94 6.73
C LYS A 489 -20.79 -9.22 5.83
N ASP A 490 -20.13 -9.97 4.96
CA ASP A 490 -19.30 -9.46 3.88
C ASP A 490 -19.89 -9.97 2.55
N PRO A 491 -20.78 -9.20 1.90
CA PRO A 491 -21.42 -9.63 0.66
C PRO A 491 -20.48 -9.63 -0.54
N THR A 492 -19.31 -8.99 -0.47
CA THR A 492 -18.35 -8.95 -1.58
C THR A 492 -17.48 -10.20 -1.62
N HIS A 493 -17.14 -10.76 -0.45
CA HIS A 493 -16.26 -11.93 -0.33
C HIS A 493 -16.97 -13.15 0.27
N THR A 494 -18.25 -13.34 -0.08
CA THR A 494 -19.08 -14.45 0.41
C THR A 494 -18.82 -15.76 -0.34
N ALA A 495 -18.84 -16.88 0.38
CA ALA A 495 -18.72 -18.22 -0.20
C ALA A 495 -19.89 -18.60 -1.13
N ASN A 496 -21.00 -17.83 -1.15
CA ASN A 496 -22.07 -18.01 -2.13
C ASN A 496 -21.54 -17.96 -3.57
N PHE A 497 -20.58 -17.07 -3.84
CA PHE A 497 -19.90 -16.97 -5.13
C PHE A 497 -19.11 -18.25 -5.47
N GLY A 498 -18.44 -18.81 -4.47
CA GLY A 498 -17.70 -20.06 -4.60
C GLY A 498 -18.60 -21.27 -4.89
N VAL A 499 -19.72 -21.38 -4.17
CA VAL A 499 -20.70 -22.46 -4.37
C VAL A 499 -21.24 -22.45 -5.80
N GLN A 500 -21.66 -21.28 -6.29
CA GLN A 500 -22.23 -21.17 -7.63
C GLN A 500 -21.18 -21.45 -8.71
N LEU A 501 -19.96 -20.90 -8.57
CA LEU A 501 -18.90 -21.18 -9.53
C LEU A 501 -18.52 -22.67 -9.53
N GLN A 502 -18.38 -23.31 -8.37
CA GLN A 502 -18.08 -24.74 -8.30
C GLN A 502 -19.15 -25.60 -8.98
N GLN A 503 -20.43 -25.29 -8.77
CA GLN A 503 -21.53 -25.99 -9.45
C GLN A 503 -21.42 -25.84 -10.97
N HIS A 504 -21.10 -24.64 -11.46
CA HIS A 504 -20.95 -24.40 -12.88
C HIS A 504 -19.73 -25.13 -13.47
N CYS A 505 -18.55 -25.03 -12.84
CA CYS A 505 -17.35 -25.77 -13.26
C CYS A 505 -17.63 -27.28 -13.35
N ARG A 506 -18.24 -27.87 -12.31
CA ARG A 506 -18.59 -29.30 -12.29
C ARG A 506 -19.57 -29.68 -13.41
N SER A 507 -20.51 -28.80 -13.76
CA SER A 507 -21.48 -29.05 -14.84
C SER A 507 -20.85 -29.17 -16.23
N VAL A 508 -19.66 -28.61 -16.43
CA VAL A 508 -18.90 -28.68 -17.69
C VAL A 508 -17.63 -29.54 -17.59
N GLY A 509 -17.39 -30.19 -16.45
CA GLY A 509 -16.25 -31.09 -16.25
C GLY A 509 -14.96 -30.43 -15.76
N VAL A 510 -15.00 -29.15 -15.34
CA VAL A 510 -13.84 -28.43 -14.78
C VAL A 510 -13.71 -28.74 -13.29
N GLU A 511 -12.52 -29.15 -12.85
CA GLU A 511 -12.20 -29.37 -11.44
C GLU A 511 -12.24 -28.03 -10.69
N CYS A 512 -13.02 -27.99 -9.60
CA CYS A 512 -13.14 -26.82 -8.76
C CYS A 512 -13.21 -27.24 -7.28
N GLU A 513 -12.14 -26.97 -6.55
CA GLU A 513 -12.06 -27.18 -5.11
C GLU A 513 -12.55 -25.93 -4.37
N LEU A 514 -13.47 -26.11 -3.42
CA LEU A 514 -14.08 -25.02 -2.67
C LEU A 514 -13.87 -25.23 -1.18
N VAL A 515 -13.25 -24.27 -0.53
CA VAL A 515 -12.90 -24.31 0.88
C VAL A 515 -13.53 -23.14 1.62
N TYR A 516 -14.20 -23.46 2.72
CA TYR A 516 -14.73 -22.51 3.69
C TYR A 516 -14.88 -23.23 5.05
N PRO A 517 -15.07 -22.51 6.16
CA PRO A 517 -15.32 -23.14 7.45
C PRO A 517 -16.54 -24.08 7.39
N GLY A 518 -16.31 -25.38 7.59
CA GLY A 518 -17.34 -26.42 7.50
C GLY A 518 -17.55 -27.03 6.11
N ALA A 519 -16.68 -26.74 5.13
CA ALA A 519 -16.67 -27.46 3.86
C ALA A 519 -16.30 -28.94 4.07
N GLU A 520 -17.01 -29.83 3.38
CA GLU A 520 -16.71 -31.26 3.33
C GLU A 520 -15.71 -31.55 2.19
N ASP A 521 -14.99 -32.67 2.26
CA ASP A 521 -14.09 -33.18 1.22
C ASP A 521 -12.94 -32.24 0.77
N VAL A 522 -12.49 -31.33 1.65
CA VAL A 522 -11.34 -30.45 1.43
C VAL A 522 -10.05 -31.27 1.30
N GLN A 523 -9.35 -31.14 0.18
CA GLN A 523 -8.05 -31.78 -0.07
C GLN A 523 -6.88 -30.84 0.27
N HIS A 524 -7.06 -29.56 -0.02
CA HIS A 524 -6.08 -28.50 0.18
C HIS A 524 -6.73 -27.37 1.00
N GLU A 525 -6.38 -27.28 2.29
CA GLU A 525 -6.97 -26.29 3.20
C GLU A 525 -6.62 -24.84 2.81
N THR A 526 -5.46 -24.64 2.20
CA THR A 526 -4.98 -23.32 1.80
C THR A 526 -4.77 -23.22 0.29
N THR A 527 -4.79 -21.99 -0.22
CA THR A 527 -4.41 -21.72 -1.61
C THR A 527 -2.96 -22.10 -1.90
N SER A 528 -2.07 -21.97 -0.91
CA SER A 528 -0.66 -22.33 -1.05
C SER A 528 -0.48 -23.84 -1.24
N ASP A 529 -1.17 -24.65 -0.43
CA ASP A 529 -1.10 -26.12 -0.53
C ASP A 529 -1.53 -26.60 -1.91
N TYR A 530 -2.65 -26.07 -2.42
CA TYR A 530 -3.16 -26.38 -3.75
C TYR A 530 -2.17 -25.97 -4.86
N LEU A 531 -1.62 -24.75 -4.78
CA LEU A 531 -0.65 -24.26 -5.76
C LEU A 531 0.61 -25.12 -5.78
N ILE A 532 1.17 -25.43 -4.61
CA ILE A 532 2.37 -26.28 -4.48
C ILE A 532 2.08 -27.66 -5.07
N SER A 533 0.95 -28.27 -4.72
CA SER A 533 0.52 -29.57 -5.23
C SER A 533 0.47 -29.60 -6.76
N LYS A 534 -0.30 -28.69 -7.38
CA LYS A 534 -0.47 -28.64 -8.84
C LYS A 534 0.81 -28.25 -9.58
N LEU A 535 1.57 -27.26 -9.09
CA LEU A 535 2.80 -26.78 -9.77
C LEU A 535 3.97 -27.76 -9.68
N LYS A 536 4.02 -28.57 -8.63
CA LYS A 536 5.05 -29.61 -8.47
C LYS A 536 4.66 -30.94 -9.11
N GLY A 537 3.42 -31.07 -9.62
CA GLY A 537 2.91 -32.30 -10.23
C GLY A 537 2.80 -33.45 -9.25
N LYS A 538 2.40 -33.16 -7.99
CA LYS A 538 2.22 -34.16 -6.94
C LYS A 538 0.77 -34.60 -6.82
#